data_AF-A0AAV0N7Q1-F1
#
_entry.id   AF-A0AAV0N7Q1-F1
#
_cell.length_a   1.000
_cell.length_b   1.000
_cell.length_c   1.000
_cell.angle_alpha   90.00
_cell.angle_beta   90.00
_cell.angle_gamma   90.00
#
_symmetry.space_group_name_H-M   'P 1'
#
loop_
_entity.id
_entity.type
_entity.pdbx_description
1 polymer ?
#
loop_
_entity_poly.entity_id
_entity_poly.type
_entity_poly.pdbx_seq_one_letter_code
_entity_poly.pdbx_strand_id
1 'polypeptide(L)'
;MSFNFTSFEPCCDPSAVRLYGDAHCADSGVRLTGFNYYVSGQARYPKPMRLWDRSTGHLANFTTAFTFAIDNDGGAWTCDGLAFFLASADYVAPTGDASQGRLGLVDVNHTFNAAAADNPFVAVEFDT
;
A
#
# COMPACT_ATOMS: atom_id res chain seq x y z
N MET A 1 -2.37 4.14 -19.53
CA MET A 1 -2.01 2.92 -18.79
C MET A 1 -3.25 2.43 -18.07
N SER A 2 -3.55 1.14 -18.13
CA SER A 2 -4.72 0.54 -17.47
C SER A 2 -4.41 -0.92 -17.12
N PHE A 3 -5.00 -1.40 -16.04
CA PHE A 3 -4.97 -2.80 -15.62
C PHE A 3 -6.27 -3.12 -14.88
N ASN A 4 -6.63 -4.41 -14.85
CA ASN A 4 -7.79 -4.91 -14.12
C ASN A 4 -7.46 -6.30 -13.59
N PHE A 5 -7.58 -6.49 -12.27
CA PHE A 5 -7.34 -7.76 -11.60
C PHE A 5 -8.61 -8.15 -10.85
N THR A 6 -9.26 -9.22 -11.31
CA THR A 6 -10.44 -9.79 -10.64
C THR A 6 -10.08 -10.94 -9.70
N SER A 7 -8.84 -11.44 -9.78
CA SER A 7 -8.27 -12.49 -8.92
C SER A 7 -6.74 -12.40 -8.98
N PHE A 8 -6.07 -12.85 -7.92
CA PHE A 8 -4.62 -12.98 -7.79
C PHE A 8 -4.13 -14.45 -7.78
N GLU A 9 -4.93 -15.39 -8.31
CA GLU A 9 -4.60 -16.82 -8.45
C GLU A 9 -3.79 -17.17 -9.71
N PRO A 10 -3.01 -18.28 -9.71
CA PRO A 10 -2.86 -19.28 -8.64
C PRO A 10 -1.86 -18.88 -7.54
N CYS A 11 -1.17 -17.77 -7.71
CA CYS A 11 -0.49 -17.01 -6.68
C CYS A 11 -0.01 -15.71 -7.34
N CYS A 12 0.15 -14.64 -6.56
CA CYS A 12 0.45 -13.30 -7.06
C CYS A 12 1.61 -13.30 -8.06
N ASP A 13 1.27 -13.24 -9.35
CA ASP A 13 2.25 -13.06 -10.41
C ASP A 13 3.03 -11.76 -10.11
N PRO A 14 4.36 -11.82 -9.97
CA PRO A 14 5.18 -10.61 -9.75
C PRO A 14 5.03 -9.57 -10.87
N SER A 15 4.49 -9.96 -12.02
CA SER A 15 4.11 -9.07 -13.13
C SER A 15 2.78 -8.32 -12.87
N ALA A 16 1.93 -8.85 -11.99
CA ALA A 16 0.68 -8.25 -11.55
C ALA A 16 0.85 -7.41 -10.27
N VAL A 17 1.53 -7.95 -9.25
CA VAL A 17 1.69 -7.28 -7.94
C VAL A 17 2.99 -7.69 -7.24
N ARG A 18 3.62 -6.73 -6.58
CA ARG A 18 4.77 -6.97 -5.68
C ARG A 18 4.33 -6.80 -4.23
N LEU A 19 4.69 -7.79 -3.42
CA LEU A 19 4.34 -7.82 -2.00
C LEU A 19 5.57 -7.48 -1.15
N TYR A 20 5.34 -6.74 -0.06
CA TYR A 20 6.34 -6.31 0.90
C TYR A 20 5.82 -6.48 2.32
N GLY A 21 6.73 -6.65 3.28
CA GLY A 21 6.37 -6.88 4.68
C GLY A 21 5.61 -8.20 4.84
N ASP A 22 4.53 -8.17 5.63
CA ASP A 22 3.68 -9.32 5.94
C ASP A 22 2.67 -9.66 4.83
N ALA A 23 2.64 -8.88 3.75
CA ALA A 23 1.67 -9.08 2.68
C ALA A 23 1.93 -10.41 1.94
N HIS A 24 0.87 -11.18 1.74
CA HIS A 24 0.90 -12.46 1.03
C HIS A 24 -0.41 -12.69 0.26
N CYS A 25 -0.39 -13.61 -0.70
CA CYS A 25 -1.59 -13.98 -1.45
C CYS A 25 -2.42 -14.95 -0.60
N ALA A 26 -3.72 -14.73 -0.55
CA ALA A 26 -4.65 -15.65 0.10
C ALA A 26 -6.06 -15.48 -0.47
N ASP A 27 -6.82 -16.56 -0.53
CA ASP A 27 -8.26 -16.54 -0.86
C ASP A 27 -8.56 -15.78 -2.16
N SER A 28 -7.78 -16.06 -3.21
CA SER A 28 -7.80 -15.38 -4.51
C SER A 28 -7.50 -13.87 -4.50
N GLY A 29 -7.08 -13.32 -3.37
CA GLY A 29 -6.79 -11.91 -3.14
C GLY A 29 -5.38 -11.66 -2.61
N VAL A 30 -5.18 -10.42 -2.14
CA VAL A 30 -3.97 -10.02 -1.43
C VAL A 30 -4.34 -9.72 0.02
N ARG A 31 -3.74 -10.47 0.95
CA ARG A 31 -3.85 -10.22 2.39
C ARG A 31 -2.66 -9.35 2.79
N LEU A 32 -2.94 -8.10 3.17
CA LEU A 32 -1.90 -7.15 3.58
C LEU A 32 -1.38 -7.45 4.99
N THR A 33 -2.26 -7.85 5.90
CA THR A 33 -1.92 -8.22 7.27
C THR A 33 -2.68 -9.48 7.68
N GLY A 34 -2.06 -10.29 8.54
CA GLY A 34 -2.77 -11.34 9.28
C GLY A 34 -3.33 -10.80 10.60
N PHE A 35 -3.68 -11.70 11.52
CA PHE A 35 -4.22 -11.35 12.84
C PHE A 35 -3.14 -11.13 13.92
N ASN A 36 -1.87 -11.10 13.52
CA ASN A 36 -0.76 -10.85 14.43
C ASN A 36 -0.69 -9.36 14.78
N TYR A 37 -0.21 -9.04 15.98
CA TYR A 37 0.08 -7.66 16.35
C TYR A 37 1.34 -7.13 15.66
N TYR A 38 1.41 -5.82 15.46
CA TYR A 38 2.58 -5.09 14.95
C TYR A 38 3.04 -5.48 13.54
N VAL A 39 2.14 -6.04 12.73
CA VAL A 39 2.43 -6.39 11.33
C VAL A 39 2.15 -5.23 10.39
N SER A 40 2.87 -5.20 9.28
CA SER A 40 2.58 -4.28 8.18
C SER A 40 2.91 -4.93 6.84
N GLY A 41 2.00 -4.81 5.89
CA GLY A 41 2.22 -5.33 4.56
C GLY A 41 1.75 -4.36 3.49
N GLN A 42 2.44 -4.39 2.35
CA GLN A 42 2.11 -3.55 1.21
C GLN A 42 2.03 -4.38 -0.07
N ALA A 43 1.13 -3.96 -0.95
CA ALA A 43 0.99 -4.50 -2.29
C ALA A 43 1.15 -3.36 -3.30
N ARG A 44 2.10 -3.50 -4.24
CA ARG A 44 2.43 -2.45 -5.21
C ARG A 44 2.35 -2.97 -6.62
N TYR A 45 1.80 -2.15 -7.52
CA TYR A 45 1.84 -2.45 -8.94
C TYR A 45 3.28 -2.33 -9.46
N PRO A 46 3.81 -3.33 -10.21
CA PRO A 46 5.25 -3.44 -10.48
C PRO A 46 5.81 -2.44 -11.50
N LYS A 47 4.98 -1.81 -12.34
CA LYS A 47 5.46 -0.87 -13.36
C LYS A 47 5.21 0.58 -12.93
N PRO A 48 6.19 1.48 -13.07
CA PRO A 48 6.01 2.90 -12.76
C PRO A 48 4.87 3.53 -13.55
N MET A 49 4.14 4.43 -12.90
CA MET A 49 3.08 5.23 -13.52
C MET A 49 3.58 6.67 -13.71
N ARG A 50 3.46 7.19 -14.93
CA ARG A 50 3.82 8.58 -15.22
C ARG A 50 2.65 9.50 -14.84
N LEU A 51 2.74 10.14 -13.68
CA LEU A 51 1.70 11.04 -13.17
C LEU A 51 1.77 12.45 -13.74
N TRP A 52 2.93 12.86 -14.27
CA TRP A 52 3.11 14.16 -14.90
C TRP A 52 4.31 14.16 -15.87
N ASP A 53 4.36 15.15 -16.73
CA ASP A 53 5.46 15.41 -17.66
C ASP A 53 6.05 16.80 -17.38
N ARG A 54 7.33 16.84 -16.99
CA ARG A 54 8.01 18.10 -16.65
C ARG A 54 8.20 19.05 -17.83
N SER A 55 8.38 18.53 -19.03
CA SER A 55 8.64 19.33 -20.23
C SER A 55 7.40 20.05 -20.74
N THR A 56 6.24 19.44 -20.56
CA THR A 56 4.94 19.94 -21.04
C THR A 56 4.06 20.51 -19.93
N GLY A 57 4.36 20.19 -18.67
CA GLY A 57 3.51 20.54 -17.52
C GLY A 57 2.20 19.74 -17.46
N HIS A 58 2.01 18.74 -18.34
CA HIS A 58 0.79 17.95 -18.38
C HIS A 58 0.71 17.00 -17.18
N LEU A 59 -0.46 16.92 -16.57
CA LEU A 59 -0.79 15.99 -15.49
C LEU A 59 -1.61 14.82 -16.03
N ALA A 60 -1.43 13.64 -15.42
CA ALA A 60 -2.25 12.48 -15.72
C ALA A 60 -3.54 12.53 -14.89
N ASN A 61 -4.67 12.26 -15.55
CA ASN A 61 -5.90 11.90 -14.87
C ASN A 61 -5.89 10.38 -14.63
N PHE A 62 -6.25 9.94 -13.44
CA PHE A 62 -6.38 8.52 -13.13
C PHE A 62 -7.64 8.24 -12.33
N THR A 63 -8.07 6.99 -12.37
CA THR A 63 -9.16 6.45 -11.56
C THR A 63 -8.75 5.06 -11.13
N THR A 64 -9.00 4.73 -9.87
CA THR A 64 -8.77 3.40 -9.33
C THR A 64 -10.06 2.91 -8.67
N ALA A 65 -10.31 1.61 -8.75
CA ALA A 65 -11.39 0.94 -8.06
C ALA A 65 -10.85 -0.37 -7.53
N PHE A 66 -11.12 -0.65 -6.27
CA PHE A 66 -10.71 -1.87 -5.59
C PHE A 66 -11.78 -2.26 -4.56
N THR A 67 -11.80 -3.54 -4.23
CA THR A 67 -12.64 -4.09 -3.16
C THR A 67 -11.71 -4.59 -2.07
N PHE A 68 -12.05 -4.29 -0.82
CA PHE A 68 -11.29 -4.72 0.34
C PHE A 68 -12.23 -5.12 1.47
N ALA A 69 -11.70 -5.87 2.42
CA ALA A 69 -12.35 -6.19 3.67
C ALA A 69 -11.35 -5.99 4.82
N ILE A 70 -11.85 -5.51 5.95
CA ILE A 70 -11.11 -5.45 7.22
C ILE A 70 -11.83 -6.40 8.16
N ASP A 71 -11.08 -7.37 8.69
CA ASP A 71 -11.58 -8.40 9.59
C ASP A 71 -10.66 -8.47 10.81
N ASN A 72 -11.23 -8.40 12.00
CA ASN A 72 -10.52 -8.46 13.27
C ASN A 72 -10.73 -9.79 14.02
N ASP A 73 -11.26 -10.81 13.35
CA ASP A 73 -11.52 -12.16 13.89
C ASP A 73 -12.36 -12.14 15.18
N GLY A 74 -13.38 -11.27 15.23
CA GLY A 74 -14.25 -11.11 16.39
C GLY A 74 -13.59 -10.38 17.57
N GLY A 75 -12.46 -9.70 17.34
CA GLY A 75 -11.79 -8.85 18.32
C GLY A 75 -12.68 -7.70 18.81
N ALA A 76 -12.41 -7.22 20.02
CA ALA A 76 -13.11 -6.08 20.61
C ALA A 76 -12.72 -4.73 19.98
N TRP A 77 -11.57 -4.67 19.31
CA TRP A 77 -11.00 -3.47 18.69
C TRP A 77 -10.42 -3.82 17.33
N THR A 78 -10.42 -2.84 16.42
CA THR A 78 -9.77 -2.93 15.10
C THR A 78 -8.77 -1.79 15.01
N CYS A 79 -7.55 -2.11 14.58
CA CYS A 79 -6.49 -1.14 14.27
C CYS A 79 -5.49 -1.82 13.30
N ASP A 80 -4.63 -1.10 12.58
CA ASP A 80 -4.56 0.37 12.45
C ASP A 80 -5.34 0.91 11.24
N GLY A 81 -5.61 0.08 10.22
CA GLY A 81 -6.36 0.48 9.02
C GLY A 81 -5.70 0.08 7.71
N LEU A 82 -6.11 0.74 6.61
CA LEU A 82 -5.65 0.51 5.24
C LEU A 82 -5.39 1.84 4.52
N ALA A 83 -4.43 1.88 3.59
CA ALA A 83 -4.29 3.02 2.67
C ALA A 83 -4.03 2.60 1.21
N PHE A 84 -4.66 3.33 0.28
CA PHE A 84 -4.19 3.41 -1.11
C PHE A 84 -3.18 4.55 -1.22
N PHE A 85 -2.03 4.32 -1.84
CA PHE A 85 -0.99 5.34 -1.94
C PHE A 85 -0.34 5.40 -3.33
N LEU A 86 0.13 6.59 -3.69
CA LEU A 86 1.04 6.82 -4.80
C LEU A 86 2.35 7.32 -4.22
N ALA A 87 3.46 6.67 -4.55
CA ALA A 87 4.78 7.06 -4.09
C ALA A 87 5.77 7.14 -5.26
N SER A 88 6.92 7.77 -5.01
CA SER A 88 8.01 7.79 -5.97
C SER A 88 8.48 6.38 -6.34
N ALA A 89 9.06 6.21 -7.52
CA ALA A 89 9.51 4.90 -8.00
C ALA A 89 10.64 4.29 -7.16
N ASP A 90 11.38 5.14 -6.44
CA ASP A 90 12.41 4.81 -5.46
C ASP A 90 11.88 4.71 -4.02
N TYR A 91 10.55 4.68 -3.83
CA TYR A 91 9.95 4.54 -2.50
C TYR A 91 10.41 3.28 -1.78
N VAL A 92 10.99 3.49 -0.61
CA VAL A 92 11.43 2.43 0.30
C VAL A 92 10.34 2.24 1.37
N ALA A 93 9.87 1.00 1.56
CA ALA A 93 8.96 0.71 2.66
C ALA A 93 9.69 0.91 4.01
N PRO A 94 9.04 1.48 5.03
CA PRO A 94 9.53 1.37 6.41
C PRO A 94 9.78 -0.10 6.77
N THR A 95 10.86 -0.37 7.49
CA THR A 95 11.21 -1.73 7.91
C THR A 95 10.94 -1.94 9.40
N GLY A 96 10.35 -3.08 9.76
CA GLY A 96 10.10 -3.53 11.15
C GLY A 96 8.73 -3.13 11.71
N ASP A 97 8.49 -3.45 13.00
CA ASP A 97 7.29 -3.13 13.81
C ASP A 97 7.04 -1.60 13.97
N ALA A 98 7.80 -0.81 13.23
CA ALA A 98 8.00 0.60 13.39
C ALA A 98 6.91 1.47 12.75
N SER A 99 5.75 0.91 12.40
CA SER A 99 4.69 1.71 11.78
C SER A 99 3.65 2.23 12.77
N GLN A 100 3.39 1.61 13.93
CA GLN A 100 2.53 2.13 15.04
C GLN A 100 1.49 3.21 14.63
N GLY A 101 0.39 2.84 13.98
CA GLY A 101 -0.64 3.80 13.54
C GLY A 101 -0.29 4.64 12.29
N ARG A 102 0.83 4.36 11.62
CA ARG A 102 1.27 5.04 10.38
C ARG A 102 1.01 4.22 9.12
N LEU A 103 0.15 3.19 9.22
CA LEU A 103 -0.32 2.35 8.11
C LEU A 103 0.81 1.72 7.27
N GLY A 104 1.97 1.47 7.87
CA GLY A 104 3.14 0.97 7.16
C GLY A 104 3.72 1.95 6.12
N LEU A 105 3.35 3.24 6.13
CA LEU A 105 3.81 4.23 5.15
C LEU A 105 5.02 5.03 5.61
N VAL A 106 5.15 5.21 6.93
CA VAL A 106 6.18 6.05 7.57
C VAL A 106 6.82 5.30 8.74
N ASP A 107 8.14 5.42 8.88
CA ASP A 107 8.92 4.87 9.99
C ASP A 107 8.67 5.65 11.30
N VAL A 108 8.77 4.99 12.47
CA VAL A 108 8.59 5.63 13.79
C VAL A 108 9.43 6.88 14.01
N ASN A 109 10.62 6.93 13.42
CA ASN A 109 11.55 8.04 13.59
C ASN A 109 11.17 9.26 12.74
N HIS A 110 10.19 9.13 11.85
CA HIS A 110 9.74 10.19 10.97
C HIS A 110 8.28 10.59 11.28
N THR A 111 8.00 11.87 11.07
CA THR A 111 6.63 12.36 10.89
C THR A 111 6.22 12.19 9.45
N PHE A 112 4.92 12.19 9.14
CA PHE A 112 4.43 12.17 7.76
C PHE A 112 5.05 13.27 6.89
N ASN A 113 5.20 14.48 7.41
CA ASN A 113 5.81 15.60 6.68
C ASN A 113 7.31 15.40 6.43
N ALA A 114 8.05 14.88 7.41
CA ALA A 114 9.47 14.59 7.25
C ALA A 114 9.70 13.43 6.28
N ALA A 115 8.90 12.36 6.41
CA ALA A 115 8.95 11.22 5.50
C ALA A 115 8.58 11.61 4.07
N ALA A 116 7.62 12.52 3.86
CA ALA A 116 7.28 13.01 2.54
C ALA A 116 8.42 13.82 1.87
N ALA A 117 9.35 14.38 2.65
CA ALA A 117 10.52 15.08 2.11
C ALA A 117 11.58 14.10 1.57
N ASP A 118 11.82 13.00 2.28
CA ASP A 118 12.83 11.99 1.92
C ASP A 118 12.26 10.88 1.01
N ASN A 119 10.96 10.63 1.13
CA ASN A 119 10.24 9.53 0.50
C ASN A 119 8.80 9.97 0.15
N PRO A 120 8.62 10.83 -0.87
CA PRO A 120 7.35 11.48 -1.15
C PRO A 120 6.26 10.48 -1.56
N PHE A 121 5.11 10.63 -0.92
CA PHE A 121 3.90 9.91 -1.27
C PHE A 121 2.64 10.75 -1.00
N VAL A 122 1.54 10.32 -1.59
CA VAL A 122 0.18 10.74 -1.24
C VAL A 122 -0.64 9.49 -0.95
N ALA A 123 -1.55 9.56 0.01
CA ALA A 123 -2.37 8.43 0.42
C ALA A 123 -3.82 8.83 0.67
N VAL A 124 -4.71 7.85 0.51
CA VAL A 124 -6.10 7.89 0.95
C VAL A 124 -6.26 6.74 1.94
N GLU A 125 -6.57 7.08 3.18
CA GLU A 125 -6.65 6.12 4.28
C GLU A 125 -8.09 5.72 4.62
N PHE A 126 -8.20 4.53 5.20
CA PHE A 126 -9.36 3.96 5.83
C PHE A 126 -8.92 3.57 7.26
N ASP A 127 -8.90 4.57 8.13
CA ASP A 127 -8.54 4.47 9.55
C ASP A 127 -9.70 3.82 10.33
N THR A 128 -9.38 2.98 11.32
CA THR A 128 -10.34 2.14 12.09
C THR A 128 -10.19 2.36 13.58
#